data_AF-A0A1G1E142-F1
#
_entry.id   AF-A0A1G1E142-F1
#
_cell.length_a   1.000
_cell.length_b   1.000
_cell.length_c   1.000
_cell.angle_alpha   90.00
_cell.angle_beta   90.00
_cell.angle_gamma   90.00
#
_symmetry.space_group_name_H-M   'P 1'
#
loop_
_entity.id
_entity.type
_entity.pdbx_description
1 polymer ?
#
loop_
_entity_poly.entity_id
_entity_poly.type
_entity_poly.pdbx_seq_one_letter_code
_entity_poly.pdbx_strand_id
1 'polypeptide(L)' 'MGNPLEVKVYDDLERALRNLKKKVIQEGVFKELKKRRFHEKPSVKRKRKKLEASRKRP' A
#
# COMPACT_ATOMS: atom_id res chain seq x y z
N MET A 1 -3.60 -0.56 16.11
CA MET A 1 -2.28 -0.47 15.45
C MET A 1 -2.21 -1.60 14.44
N GLY A 2 -1.85 -1.34 13.19
CA GLY A 2 -1.82 -2.40 12.16
C GLY A 2 -0.69 -3.39 12.44
N ASN A 3 -0.91 -4.66 12.10
CA ASN A 3 0.11 -5.68 12.25
C ASN A 3 1.32 -5.33 11.35
N PRO A 4 2.56 -5.50 11.84
CA PRO A 4 3.75 -5.30 11.02
C PRO A 4 3.76 -6.26 9.82
N LEU A 5 4.35 -5.81 8.71
CA LEU A 5 4.49 -6.62 7.49
C LEU A 5 5.52 -7.73 7.73
N GLU A 6 5.03 -8.89 8.16
CA GLU A 6 5.87 -10.06 8.44
C GLU A 6 5.84 -11.07 7.29
N VAL A 7 6.99 -11.69 7.03
CA VAL A 7 7.12 -12.85 6.12
C VAL A 7 7.94 -13.91 6.84
N LYS A 8 7.40 -15.13 6.92
CA LYS A 8 8.12 -16.29 7.44
C LYS A 8 9.12 -16.76 6.38
N VAL A 9 10.36 -16.98 6.81
CA VAL A 9 11.42 -17.53 5.97
C VAL A 9 11.36 -19.06 6.06
N TYR A 10 11.28 -19.73 4.91
CA TYR A 10 11.37 -21.18 4.80
C TYR A 10 12.45 -21.49 3.77
N ASP A 11 13.53 -22.13 4.24
CA ASP A 11 14.71 -22.62 3.51
C ASP A 11 15.54 -21.58 2.74
N ASP A 12 14.92 -20.68 1.98
CA ASP A 12 15.56 -19.72 1.10
C ASP A 12 15.22 -18.26 1.47
N LEU A 13 16.25 -17.52 1.88
CA LEU A 13 16.18 -16.12 2.26
C LEU A 13 15.81 -15.21 1.07
N GLU A 14 16.29 -15.52 -0.14
CA GLU A 14 16.05 -14.67 -1.30
C GLU A 14 14.58 -14.69 -1.71
N ARG A 15 13.94 -15.86 -1.59
CA ARG A 15 12.51 -16.03 -1.81
C ARG A 15 11.69 -15.26 -0.76
N ALA A 16 12.11 -15.28 0.50
CA ALA A 16 11.46 -14.50 1.55
C ALA A 16 11.54 -12.99 1.29
N LEU A 17 12.70 -12.48 0.86
CA LEU A 17 12.88 -11.07 0.50
C LEU A 17 12.00 -10.65 -0.69
N ARG A 18 11.89 -11.51 -1.73
CA ARG A 18 10.97 -11.25 -2.85
C ARG A 18 9.51 -11.21 -2.41
N ASN A 19 9.11 -12.12 -1.52
CA ASN A 19 7.75 -12.15 -0.97
C ASN A 19 7.46 -10.92 -0.11
N LEU A 20 8.41 -10.48 0.73
CA LEU A 20 8.27 -9.26 1.51
C LEU A 20 8.09 -8.04 0.60
N LYS A 21 8.92 -7.92 -0.44
CA LYS A 21 8.80 -6.83 -1.43
C LYS A 21 7.43 -6.83 -2.10
N LYS A 22 6.92 -8.00 -2.51
CA LYS A 22 5.56 -8.12 -3.09
C LYS A 22 4.49 -7.69 -2.10
N LYS A 23 4.57 -8.14 -0.84
CA LYS A 23 3.62 -7.81 0.22
C LYS A 23 3.59 -6.30 0.50
N VAL A 24 4.75 -5.65 0.57
CA VAL A 24 4.87 -4.18 0.73
C VAL A 24 4.19 -3.43 -0.42
N ILE A 25 4.35 -3.90 -1.65
CA ILE A 25 3.73 -3.29 -2.83
C ILE A 25 2.21 -3.48 -2.81
N GLN A 26 1.75 -4.69 -2.50
CA GLN A 26 0.33 -5.05 -2.44
C GLN A 26 -0.43 -4.24 -1.39
N GLU A 27 0.18 -4.04 -0.21
CA GLU A 27 -0.40 -3.24 0.85
C GLU A 27 -0.46 -1.75 0.50
N GLY A 28 0.29 -1.31 -0.52
CA GLY A 28 0.26 0.05 -1.03
C GLY A 28 0.94 1.07 -0.12
N VAL A 29 1.86 0.63 0.75
CA VAL A 29 2.56 1.45 1.75
C VAL A 29 3.17 2.71 1.11
N PHE A 30 3.87 2.56 -0.01
CA PHE A 30 4.47 3.70 -0.72
C PHE A 30 3.44 4.72 -1.22
N LYS A 31 2.27 4.25 -1.67
CA LYS A 31 1.18 5.11 -2.14
C LYS A 31 0.57 5.88 -0.97
N GLU A 32 0.48 5.25 0.20
CA GLU A 32 0.02 5.89 1.41
C GLU A 32 1.03 6.92 1.95
N LEU A 33 2.31 6.58 2.01
CA LEU A 33 3.38 7.50 2.41
C LEU A 33 3.38 8.75 1.53
N LYS A 34 3.26 8.60 0.21
CA LYS A 34 3.17 9.74 -0.72
C LYS A 34 1.94 10.61 -0.46
N LYS A 35 0.79 10.00 -0.14
CA LYS A 35 -0.46 10.72 0.18
C LYS A 35 -0.39 11.45 1.52
N ARG A 36 0.34 10.90 2.50
CA ARG A 36 0.48 11.46 3.84
C ARG A 36 1.59 12.52 3.95
N ARG A 37 2.45 12.65 2.94
CA ARG A 37 3.57 13.62 2.94
C ARG A 37 3.10 15.08 3.07
N PHE A 38 1.92 15.42 2.57
CA PHE A 38 1.35 16.76 2.65
C PHE A 38 -0.13 16.70 3.03
N HIS A 39 -0.64 17.78 3.63
CA HIS A 39 -2.06 17.87 3.95
C HIS A 39 -2.91 17.96 2.67
N GLU A 40 -3.81 16.99 2.49
CA GLU A 40 -4.80 16.99 1.41
C GLU A 40 -6.13 17.53 1.94
N LYS A 41 -6.60 18.66 1.39
CA LYS A 41 -7.89 19.26 1.76
C LYS A 41 -9.02 18.20 1.67
N PRO A 42 -10.02 18.22 2.58
CA PRO A 42 -11.08 17.22 2.59
C PRO A 42 -11.85 17.08 1.27
N SER A 43 -12.09 18.19 0.57
CA SER A 43 -12.75 18.22 -0.74
C SER A 43 -11.95 17.48 -1.82
N VAL A 44 -10.64 17.72 -1.88
CA VAL A 44 -9.72 17.06 -2.81
C VAL A 44 -9.65 15.55 -2.52
N LYS A 45 -9.56 15.18 -1.24
CA LYS A 45 -9.58 13.79 -0.79
C LYS A 45 -10.86 13.06 -1.23
N ARG A 46 -12.03 13.72 -1.12
CA ARG A 46 -13.32 13.17 -1.59
C ARG A 46 -13.32 12.97 -3.11
N LYS A 47 -12.85 13.96 -3.90
CA LYS A 47 -12.77 13.86 -5.37
C LYS A 47 -11.84 12.73 -5.80
N ARG A 48 -10.65 12.62 -5.19
CA ARG A 48 -9.70 11.53 -5.47
C ARG A 48 -10.28 10.15 -5.15
N LYS A 49 -10.95 9.98 -4.00
CA LYS A 49 -11.58 8.71 -3.63
C LYS A 49 -12.64 8.27 -4.65
N LYS A 50 -13.48 9.20 -5.13
CA LYS A 50 -14.48 8.91 -6.17
C LYS A 50 -13.82 8.44 -7.48
N LEU A 51 -12.76 9.11 -7.93
CA LEU A 51 -11.99 8.74 -9.13
C LEU A 51 -11.23 7.41 -8.96
N GLU A 52 -10.66 7.14 -7.78
CA GLU A 52 -10.01 5.85 -7.50
C GLU A 52 -11.03 4.70 -7.48
N ALA A 53 -12.26 4.93 -7.01
CA ALA A 53 -13.33 3.94 -7.02
C ALA A 53 -13.85 3.65 -8.44
N SER A 54 -14.01 4.68 -9.28
CA SER A 54 -14.43 4.49 -10.67
C SER A 54 -13.39 3.74 -11.50
N ARG A 55 -12.10 3.96 -11.25
CA ARG A 55 -10.99 3.21 -11.89
C ARG A 55 -10.84 1.77 -11.39
N LYS A 56 -11.38 1.45 -10.20
CA LYS A 56 -11.32 0.12 -9.60
C LYS A 56 -12.55 -0.74 -9.91
N ARG A 57 -13.62 -0.17 -10.47
CA ARG A 57 -14.76 -0.95 -10.95
C ARG A 57 -14.34 -1.67 -12.24
N PRO A 58 -14.61 -2.98 -12.37
CA PRO A 58 -14.42 -3.72 -13.61
C PRO A 58 -15.35 -3.19 -14.71
#